data_AF-A0A1P8WU96-F1
#
_entry.id   AF-A0A1P8WU96-F1
#
_cell.length_a   1.000
_cell.length_b   1.000
_cell.length_c   1.000
_cell.angle_alpha   90.00
_cell.angle_beta   90.00
_cell.angle_gamma   90.00
#
_symmetry.space_group_name_H-M   'P 1'
#
loop_
_entity.id
_entity.type
_entity.pdbx_description
1 polymer ?
#
loop_
_entity_poly.entity_id
_entity_poly.type
_entity_poly.pdbx_seq_one_letter_code
_entity_poly.pdbx_strand_id
1 'polypeptide(L)'
;MTDTLLRPTAFALAHLTLVDMGPLRGTTSLPLTDEEGKPTNLFLMMGPNGSGKTTILDAIYRAMALLSSRAHNEYGNDALDSGDGGLQLDARVVLDDGARSRAFMLSIVAGGPGLLKDWTADELETAEVDEQIVLAFQRRSATEAVLRAQTSHPSAVSFHDAVIAQLGDQPRDLFETAAGYPTVLYFPSNRGIRRPPRENAITRPAGYGYAPAHLFDTDGASWASSLDNLFVWFAWLDDGRDERCRDIVNSLVFRGTKRLGAVDRQNLFVPVEVQETGASHRLDQLSSGERQLVQLVVRIASHMAGSTIVLIDETEQHLHVVMRRRLMAIMKDWAKSYPQLAFLFTSHQPDTFRLLAPSRAEPGLRKSASLVKPRYRPGQ
;
A
#
# COMPACT_ATOMS: atom_id res chain seq x y z
N MET A 1 -14.10 27.03 20.50
CA MET A 1 -14.01 27.18 19.04
C MET A 1 -14.34 25.82 18.46
N THR A 2 -15.32 25.71 17.58
CA THR A 2 -15.60 24.46 16.86
C THR A 2 -14.35 24.09 16.07
N ASP A 3 -13.61 23.08 16.55
CA ASP A 3 -12.46 22.52 15.84
C ASP A 3 -12.95 22.11 14.46
N THR A 4 -12.53 22.87 13.46
CA THR A 4 -12.93 22.61 12.09
C THR A 4 -12.09 21.43 11.63
N LEU A 5 -12.73 20.27 11.46
CA LEU A 5 -12.05 19.02 11.15
C LEU A 5 -11.35 19.15 9.78
N LEU A 6 -10.02 19.13 9.79
CA LEU A 6 -9.22 19.12 8.57
C LEU A 6 -9.35 17.76 7.85
N ARG A 7 -9.95 17.77 6.66
CA ARG A 7 -10.17 16.58 5.85
C ARG A 7 -9.04 16.43 4.83
N PRO A 8 -8.38 15.26 4.74
CA PRO A 8 -7.41 15.02 3.68
C PRO A 8 -8.09 14.88 2.32
N THR A 9 -7.62 15.63 1.33
CA THR A 9 -8.10 15.58 -0.06
C THR A 9 -7.06 15.00 -1.02
N ALA A 10 -5.78 14.97 -0.61
CA ALA A 10 -4.70 14.29 -1.30
C ALA A 10 -3.58 13.91 -0.33
N PHE A 11 -2.91 12.80 -0.60
CA PHE A 11 -1.74 12.32 0.12
C PHE A 11 -0.80 11.63 -0.85
N ALA A 12 0.47 12.01 -0.84
CA ALA A 12 1.49 11.40 -1.68
C ALA A 12 2.84 11.34 -0.95
N LEU A 13 3.50 10.18 -1.00
CA LEU A 13 4.79 10.00 -0.33
C LEU A 13 5.86 10.88 -0.95
N ALA A 14 6.64 11.54 -0.09
CA ALA A 14 7.72 12.44 -0.50
C ALA A 14 9.08 11.89 -0.11
N HIS A 15 9.22 11.33 1.10
CA HIS A 15 10.51 10.88 1.58
C HIS A 15 10.37 9.82 2.68
N LEU A 16 11.38 8.98 2.83
CA LEU A 16 11.50 8.03 3.93
C LEU A 16 12.89 8.16 4.56
N THR A 17 12.91 8.31 5.88
CA THR A 17 14.13 8.25 6.70
C THR A 17 14.04 7.07 7.64
N LEU A 18 15.06 6.21 7.62
CA LEU A 18 15.20 5.06 8.53
C LEU A 18 16.50 5.20 9.32
N VAL A 19 16.47 4.84 10.58
CA VAL A 19 17.65 4.74 11.44
C VAL A 19 17.72 3.33 12.02
N ASP A 20 18.82 2.63 11.74
CA ASP A 20 19.12 1.31 12.31
C ASP A 20 18.01 0.24 12.14
N MET A 21 17.24 0.32 11.05
CA MET A 21 16.14 -0.60 10.73
C MET A 21 16.64 -1.84 9.98
N GLY A 22 16.53 -3.02 10.59
CA GLY A 22 16.92 -4.29 9.96
C GLY A 22 18.38 -4.31 9.45
N PRO A 23 18.63 -4.61 8.16
CA PRO A 23 19.98 -4.58 7.58
C PRO A 23 20.46 -3.17 7.18
N LEU A 24 19.64 -2.14 7.39
CA LEU A 24 19.96 -0.75 7.07
C LEU A 24 20.48 -0.03 8.33
N ARG A 25 21.77 -0.20 8.62
CA ARG A 25 22.42 0.45 9.77
C ARG A 25 22.79 1.90 9.48
N GLY A 26 22.74 2.74 10.52
CA GLY A 26 22.82 4.20 10.43
C GLY A 26 21.61 4.82 9.74
N THR A 27 21.75 6.03 9.22
CA THR A 27 20.66 6.75 8.55
C THR A 27 20.54 6.38 7.08
N THR A 28 19.40 5.84 6.68
CA THR A 28 19.01 5.62 5.28
C THR A 28 17.97 6.68 4.88
N SER A 29 18.31 7.46 3.86
CA SER A 29 17.45 8.50 3.28
C SER A 29 16.99 8.03 1.91
N LEU A 30 15.69 8.04 1.66
CA LEU A 30 15.09 7.60 0.41
C LEU A 30 14.10 8.66 -0.09
N PRO A 31 14.49 9.51 -1.06
CA PRO A 31 13.54 10.38 -1.75
C PRO A 31 12.56 9.52 -2.56
N LEU A 32 11.27 9.81 -2.41
CA LEU A 32 10.16 9.18 -3.14
C LEU A 32 9.59 10.12 -4.21
N THR A 33 10.37 11.14 -4.56
CA THR A 33 10.07 12.14 -5.58
C THR A 33 10.85 11.88 -6.88
N ASP A 34 10.42 12.55 -7.95
CA ASP A 34 11.19 12.67 -9.19
C ASP A 34 12.31 13.72 -9.07
N GLU A 35 12.98 14.00 -10.18
CA GLU A 35 14.12 14.94 -10.25
C GLU A 35 13.67 16.38 -9.98
N GLU A 36 12.39 16.69 -10.19
CA GLU A 36 11.75 17.98 -9.92
C GLU A 36 11.19 18.09 -8.49
N GLY A 37 11.40 17.08 -7.63
CA GLY A 37 10.92 17.10 -6.24
C GLY A 37 9.43 16.79 -6.09
N LYS A 38 8.76 16.31 -7.15
CA LYS A 38 7.33 15.96 -7.11
C LYS A 38 7.13 14.48 -6.75
N PRO A 39 6.10 14.14 -5.95
CA PRO A 39 5.83 12.75 -5.58
C PRO A 39 5.67 11.81 -6.79
N THR A 40 6.36 10.68 -6.76
CA THR A 40 6.31 9.68 -7.84
C THR A 40 5.05 8.83 -7.76
N ASN A 41 4.60 8.32 -8.91
CA ASN A 41 3.54 7.31 -8.98
C ASN A 41 4.05 5.92 -9.39
N LEU A 42 5.32 5.81 -9.77
CA LEU A 42 6.02 4.54 -9.98
C LEU A 42 7.44 4.64 -9.41
N PHE A 43 7.72 3.82 -8.41
CA PHE A 43 9.01 3.78 -7.74
C PHE A 43 9.56 2.36 -7.70
N LEU A 44 10.73 2.16 -8.31
CA LEU A 44 11.41 0.87 -8.36
C LEU A 44 12.57 0.81 -7.36
N MET A 45 12.55 -0.16 -6.45
CA MET A 45 13.68 -0.51 -5.61
C MET A 45 14.44 -1.71 -6.15
N MET A 46 15.74 -1.57 -6.32
CA MET A 46 16.64 -2.63 -6.77
C MET A 46 17.73 -2.88 -5.75
N GLY A 47 18.25 -4.11 -5.71
CA GLY A 47 19.36 -4.46 -4.84
C GLY A 47 19.40 -5.97 -4.59
N PRO A 48 20.54 -6.51 -4.15
CA PRO A 48 20.68 -7.95 -3.88
C PRO A 48 19.75 -8.42 -2.76
N ASN A 49 19.62 -9.73 -2.58
CA ASN A 49 18.87 -10.30 -1.44
C ASN A 49 19.50 -9.84 -0.12
N GLY A 50 18.67 -9.55 0.87
CA GLY A 50 19.13 -9.04 2.17
C GLY A 50 19.59 -7.57 2.17
N SER A 51 19.42 -6.82 1.07
CA SER A 51 19.86 -5.42 1.02
C SER A 51 19.03 -4.43 1.84
N GLY A 52 17.82 -4.83 2.29
CA GLY A 52 16.90 -3.97 3.04
C GLY A 52 15.66 -3.49 2.26
N LYS A 53 15.42 -4.00 1.05
CA LYS A 53 14.23 -3.66 0.24
C LYS A 53 12.90 -3.95 0.96
N THR A 54 12.75 -5.18 1.48
CA THR A 54 11.58 -5.58 2.28
C THR A 54 11.47 -4.73 3.55
N THR A 55 12.60 -4.37 4.17
CA THR A 55 12.62 -3.49 5.36
C THR A 55 12.09 -2.10 5.05
N ILE A 56 12.40 -1.54 3.87
CA ILE A 56 11.85 -0.26 3.43
C ILE A 56 10.33 -0.35 3.22
N LEU A 57 9.85 -1.39 2.52
CA LEU A 57 8.42 -1.57 2.31
C LEU A 57 7.66 -1.79 3.64
N ASP A 58 8.19 -2.64 4.52
CA ASP A 58 7.63 -2.86 5.87
C ASP A 58 7.60 -1.55 6.66
N ALA A 59 8.68 -0.76 6.66
CA ALA A 59 8.73 0.51 7.35
C ALA A 59 7.62 1.50 6.91
N ILE A 60 7.36 1.61 5.60
CA ILE A 60 6.26 2.43 5.07
C ILE A 60 4.91 1.88 5.55
N TYR A 61 4.71 0.56 5.46
CA TYR A 61 3.50 -0.09 5.96
C TYR A 61 3.28 0.17 7.46
N ARG A 62 4.32 0.07 8.29
CA ARG A 62 4.24 0.31 9.75
C ARG A 62 3.90 1.76 10.07
N ALA A 63 4.54 2.73 9.41
CA ALA A 63 4.18 4.15 9.57
C ALA A 63 2.69 4.40 9.28
N MET A 64 2.17 3.81 8.19
CA MET A 64 0.77 3.95 7.83
C MET A 64 -0.17 3.20 8.77
N ALA A 65 0.23 2.02 9.27
CA ALA A 65 -0.55 1.25 10.23
C ALA A 65 -0.77 1.99 11.56
N LEU A 66 0.19 2.83 11.97
CA LEU A 66 0.06 3.68 13.17
C LEU A 66 -1.12 4.66 13.09
N LEU A 67 -1.59 5.03 11.89
CA LEU A 67 -2.76 5.88 11.71
C LEU A 67 -4.10 5.19 12.05
N SER A 68 -4.09 3.88 12.31
CA SER A 68 -5.31 3.11 12.59
C SER A 68 -5.83 3.27 14.03
N SER A 69 -5.07 3.91 14.92
CA SER A 69 -5.45 4.12 16.31
C SER A 69 -4.60 5.20 16.97
N ARG A 70 -5.12 5.81 18.04
CA ARG A 70 -4.35 6.72 18.92
C ARG A 70 -3.37 5.98 19.82
N ALA A 71 -3.58 4.69 20.02
CA ALA A 71 -2.82 3.82 20.91
C ALA A 71 -2.63 2.43 20.28
N HIS A 72 -1.42 1.91 20.38
CA HIS A 72 -1.02 0.60 19.86
C HIS A 72 -0.24 -0.15 20.95
N ASN A 73 -0.26 -1.48 20.89
CA ASN A 73 0.53 -2.29 21.82
C ASN A 73 2.03 -2.23 21.50
N GLU A 74 2.37 -2.09 20.22
CA GLU A 74 3.73 -2.09 19.68
C GLU A 74 3.76 -1.29 18.35
N TYR A 75 4.95 -0.98 17.84
CA TYR A 75 5.11 -0.46 16.48
C TYR A 75 4.97 -1.57 15.43
N GLY A 76 5.27 -2.81 15.82
CA GLY A 76 5.24 -3.99 14.95
C GLY A 76 6.53 -4.16 14.16
N ASN A 77 7.64 -3.61 14.64
CA ASN A 77 8.97 -3.77 14.03
C ASN A 77 10.02 -3.86 15.13
N ASP A 78 10.80 -4.95 15.12
CA ASP A 78 11.76 -5.28 16.18
C ASP A 78 12.69 -4.12 16.57
N ALA A 79 13.20 -3.34 15.61
CA ALA A 79 14.13 -2.25 15.91
C ALA A 79 13.42 -1.05 16.56
N LEU A 80 12.20 -0.72 16.11
CA LEU A 80 11.39 0.30 16.77
C LEU A 80 10.95 -0.17 18.16
N ASP A 81 10.65 -1.46 18.28
CA ASP A 81 10.14 -2.07 19.49
C ASP A 81 11.21 -2.41 20.53
N SER A 82 12.48 -2.50 20.15
CA SER A 82 13.60 -2.52 21.09
C SER A 82 14.06 -1.11 21.49
N GLY A 83 13.59 -0.08 20.79
CA GLY A 83 14.02 1.31 20.98
C GLY A 83 15.33 1.67 20.29
N ASP A 84 15.90 0.76 19.49
CA ASP A 84 17.19 0.96 18.80
C ASP A 84 17.03 1.65 17.44
N GLY A 85 15.82 1.63 16.86
CA GLY A 85 15.52 2.11 15.53
C GLY A 85 14.67 3.37 15.50
N GLY A 86 14.63 4.02 14.34
CA GLY A 86 13.83 5.21 14.08
C GLY A 86 13.25 5.22 12.66
N LEU A 87 12.08 5.85 12.53
CA LEU A 87 11.29 5.93 11.30
C LEU A 87 10.70 7.34 11.16
N GLN A 88 10.89 7.95 9.99
CA GLN A 88 10.11 9.10 9.54
C GLN A 88 9.62 8.85 8.12
N LEU A 89 8.30 8.80 7.96
CA LEU A 89 7.65 8.78 6.66
C LEU A 89 7.08 10.17 6.37
N ASP A 90 7.59 10.81 5.33
CA ASP A 90 7.16 12.13 4.89
C ASP A 90 6.21 12.02 3.71
N ALA A 91 5.09 12.72 3.79
CA ALA A 91 4.10 12.78 2.73
C ALA A 91 3.58 14.20 2.54
N ARG A 92 3.42 14.61 1.29
CA ARG A 92 2.67 15.81 0.94
C ARG A 92 1.19 15.51 1.16
N VAL A 93 0.57 16.23 2.09
CA VAL A 93 -0.87 16.12 2.39
C VAL A 93 -1.57 17.44 2.08
N VAL A 94 -2.73 17.38 1.43
CA VAL A 94 -3.62 18.54 1.27
C VAL A 94 -4.77 18.38 2.24
N LEU A 95 -4.95 19.38 3.11
CA LEU A 95 -5.97 19.41 4.14
C LEU A 95 -6.97 20.53 3.84
N ASP A 96 -8.25 20.21 3.96
CA ASP A 96 -9.36 21.11 3.68
C ASP A 96 -10.21 21.34 4.94
N ASP A 97 -10.44 22.61 5.29
CA ASP A 97 -11.27 23.03 6.43
C ASP A 97 -12.71 23.42 6.04
N GLY A 98 -13.08 23.22 4.78
CA GLY A 98 -14.35 23.61 4.17
C GLY A 98 -14.37 25.03 3.60
N ALA A 99 -13.36 25.86 3.91
CA ALA A 99 -13.20 27.21 3.37
C ALA A 99 -11.92 27.35 2.53
N ARG A 100 -10.85 26.65 2.89
CA ARG A 100 -9.54 26.70 2.24
C ARG A 100 -8.90 25.31 2.26
N SER A 101 -8.21 25.00 1.17
CA SER A 101 -7.31 23.85 1.10
C SER A 101 -5.86 24.32 1.24
N ARG A 102 -5.08 23.67 2.11
CA ARG A 102 -3.66 23.97 2.35
C ARG A 102 -2.82 22.71 2.23
N ALA A 103 -1.62 22.83 1.68
CA ALA A 103 -0.69 21.72 1.52
C ALA A 103 0.36 21.74 2.62
N PHE A 104 0.63 20.59 3.24
CA PHE A 104 1.59 20.42 4.32
C PHE A 104 2.54 19.26 4.00
N MET A 105 3.77 19.33 4.52
CA MET A 105 4.63 18.17 4.63
C MET A 105 4.32 17.45 5.93
N LEU A 106 3.56 16.36 5.88
CA LEU A 106 3.28 15.54 7.05
C LEU A 106 4.43 14.56 7.29
N SER A 107 5.04 14.65 8.47
CA SER A 107 6.05 13.68 8.93
C SER A 107 5.46 12.76 9.99
N ILE A 108 5.24 11.49 9.64
CA ILE A 108 4.83 10.44 10.57
C ILE A 108 6.09 9.83 11.19
N VAL A 109 6.25 9.99 12.50
CA VAL A 109 7.48 9.66 13.22
C VAL A 109 7.25 8.57 14.27
N ALA A 110 8.15 7.58 14.33
CA ALA A 110 8.12 6.49 15.30
C ALA A 110 9.55 6.05 15.71
N GLY A 111 9.70 5.52 16.93
CA GLY A 111 10.99 5.01 17.45
C GLY A 111 11.86 6.05 18.16
N GLY A 112 13.16 5.75 18.29
CA GLY A 112 14.14 6.55 19.02
C GLY A 112 14.47 7.90 18.33
N PRO A 113 14.83 8.96 19.10
CA PRO A 113 14.99 10.32 18.55
C PRO A 113 16.37 10.63 17.93
N GLY A 114 16.36 11.38 16.82
CA GLY A 114 17.40 12.30 16.31
C GLY A 114 18.36 11.74 15.25
N LEU A 115 18.62 12.35 14.08
CA LEU A 115 18.04 13.47 13.34
C LEU A 115 17.22 12.88 12.18
N LEU A 116 15.91 12.81 12.36
CA LEU A 116 14.98 12.53 11.27
C LEU A 116 14.82 13.84 10.47
N LYS A 117 14.66 13.73 9.15
CA LYS A 117 14.80 14.86 8.21
C LYS A 117 13.98 16.10 8.65
N ASP A 118 14.68 17.19 8.94
CA ASP A 118 14.10 18.53 9.03
C ASP A 118 14.07 19.14 7.62
N TRP A 119 12.87 19.47 7.13
CA TRP A 119 12.72 20.05 5.79
C TRP A 119 13.10 21.53 5.80
N THR A 120 13.98 21.95 4.89
CA THR A 120 14.34 23.37 4.76
C THR A 120 13.26 24.17 4.05
N ALA A 121 13.28 25.50 4.17
CA ALA A 121 12.34 26.36 3.47
C ALA A 121 12.36 26.14 1.95
N ASP A 122 13.54 25.98 1.35
CA ASP A 122 13.71 25.73 -0.09
C ASP A 122 13.12 24.36 -0.51
N GLU A 123 13.27 23.34 0.34
CA GLU A 123 12.69 22.02 0.08
C GLU A 123 11.15 22.04 0.18
N LEU A 124 10.60 22.80 1.13
CA LEU A 124 9.15 22.99 1.29
C LEU A 124 8.57 23.79 0.10
N GLU A 125 9.27 24.82 -0.36
CA GLU A 125 8.89 25.58 -1.56
C GLU A 125 8.88 24.66 -2.80
N THR A 126 9.94 23.85 -2.97
CA THR A 126 10.04 22.87 -4.07
C THR A 126 8.91 21.84 -4.03
N ALA A 127 8.53 21.37 -2.83
CA ALA A 127 7.44 20.43 -2.64
C ALA A 127 6.04 21.07 -2.71
N GLU A 128 5.96 22.39 -2.93
CA GLU A 128 4.71 23.16 -2.99
C GLU A 128 3.83 22.93 -1.74
N VAL A 129 4.45 23.09 -0.56
CA VAL A 129 3.81 22.96 0.77
C VAL A 129 4.13 24.15 1.66
N ASP A 130 3.21 24.47 2.57
CA ASP A 130 3.32 25.65 3.44
C ASP A 130 4.34 25.45 4.58
N GLU A 131 4.29 24.29 5.24
CA GLU A 131 5.10 23.96 6.40
C GLU A 131 5.16 22.44 6.65
N GLN A 132 6.14 22.03 7.46
CA GLN A 132 6.23 20.67 7.98
C GLN A 132 5.39 20.53 9.25
N ILE A 133 4.52 19.52 9.29
CA ILE A 133 3.70 19.16 10.45
C ILE A 133 4.04 17.74 10.91
N VAL A 134 4.35 17.58 12.19
CA VAL A 134 4.82 16.30 12.74
C VAL A 134 3.70 15.56 13.46
N LEU A 135 3.51 14.28 13.11
CA LEU A 135 2.67 13.33 13.85
C LEU A 135 3.58 12.26 14.46
N ALA A 136 3.88 12.40 15.75
CA ALA A 136 4.80 11.50 16.44
C ALA A 136 4.06 10.42 17.23
N PHE A 137 4.59 9.20 17.20
CA PHE A 137 4.19 8.08 18.03
C PHE A 137 5.36 7.70 18.93
N GLN A 138 5.10 7.60 20.23
CA GLN A 138 6.11 7.36 21.25
C GLN A 138 5.68 6.24 22.18
N ARG A 139 6.65 5.41 22.56
CA ARG A 139 6.46 4.38 23.57
C ARG A 139 6.44 5.00 24.96
N ARG A 140 5.45 4.63 25.77
CA ARG A 140 5.35 5.03 27.17
C ARG A 140 6.03 4.01 28.07
N SER A 141 7.10 4.40 28.76
CA SER A 141 7.87 3.52 29.65
C SER A 141 7.06 2.86 30.77
N ALA A 142 5.90 3.42 31.15
CA ALA A 142 5.06 2.84 32.21
C ALA A 142 4.15 1.70 31.72
N THR A 143 3.78 1.69 30.43
CA THR A 143 2.77 0.78 29.88
C THR A 143 3.29 -0.05 28.70
N GLU A 144 4.49 0.24 28.21
CA GLU A 144 5.08 -0.24 26.94
C GLU A 144 4.24 0.07 25.67
N ALA A 145 3.01 0.54 25.82
CA ALA A 145 2.15 0.99 24.73
C ALA A 145 2.76 2.16 23.94
N VAL A 146 2.51 2.14 22.64
CA VAL A 146 2.84 3.20 21.69
C VAL A 146 1.66 4.14 21.56
N LEU A 147 1.84 5.42 21.90
CA LEU A 147 0.78 6.43 21.87
C LEU A 147 1.15 7.60 20.95
N ARG A 148 0.14 8.22 20.35
CA ARG A 148 0.30 9.54 19.73
C ARG A 148 0.86 10.54 20.75
N ALA A 149 1.99 11.15 20.44
CA ALA A 149 2.69 12.08 21.31
C ALA A 149 1.94 13.42 21.43
N GLN A 150 1.96 14.01 22.62
CA GLN A 150 1.37 15.34 22.88
C GLN A 150 2.11 16.48 22.17
N THR A 151 3.35 16.24 21.74
CA THR A 151 4.16 17.17 20.94
C THR A 151 3.79 17.17 19.46
N SER A 152 2.84 16.33 19.02
CA SER A 152 2.38 16.32 17.63
C SER A 152 1.71 17.65 17.26
N HIS A 153 1.93 18.09 16.02
CA HIS A 153 1.36 19.33 15.51
C HIS A 153 -0.18 19.28 15.48
N PRO A 154 -0.92 20.35 15.85
CA PRO A 154 -2.38 20.36 15.87
C PRO A 154 -3.03 19.94 14.54
N SER A 155 -2.55 20.45 13.40
CA SER A 155 -3.07 20.06 12.07
C SER A 155 -2.83 18.57 11.77
N ALA A 156 -1.72 18.00 12.22
CA ALA A 156 -1.41 16.59 12.04
C ALA A 156 -2.28 15.71 12.94
N VAL A 157 -2.61 16.18 14.14
CA VAL A 157 -3.61 15.57 15.03
C VAL A 157 -4.99 15.57 14.40
N SER A 158 -5.44 16.71 13.84
CA SER A 158 -6.73 16.79 13.14
C SER A 158 -6.79 15.86 11.93
N PHE A 159 -5.71 15.78 11.14
CA PHE A 159 -5.59 14.82 10.05
C PHE A 159 -5.77 13.38 10.55
N HIS A 160 -5.05 13.00 11.60
CA HIS A 160 -5.13 11.64 12.15
C HIS A 160 -6.52 11.35 12.73
N ASP A 161 -7.15 12.30 13.42
CA ASP A 161 -8.50 12.12 13.93
C ASP A 161 -9.53 12.00 12.80
N ALA A 162 -9.34 12.69 11.68
CA ALA A 162 -10.16 12.50 10.48
C ALA A 162 -9.97 11.11 9.86
N VAL A 163 -8.75 10.57 9.82
CA VAL A 163 -8.47 9.19 9.37
C VAL A 163 -9.18 8.16 10.27
N ILE A 164 -9.06 8.31 11.60
CA ILE A 164 -9.72 7.42 12.57
C ILE A 164 -11.24 7.42 12.38
N ALA A 165 -11.82 8.59 12.12
CA ALA A 165 -13.26 8.74 11.93
C ALA A 165 -13.81 8.03 10.67
N GLN A 166 -12.95 7.55 9.77
CA GLN A 166 -13.35 6.83 8.55
C GLN A 166 -13.06 5.33 8.62
N LEU A 167 -12.42 4.84 9.67
CA LEU A 167 -12.04 3.43 9.76
C LEU A 167 -13.26 2.51 9.62
N GLY A 168 -13.15 1.55 8.70
CA GLY A 168 -14.19 0.57 8.42
C GLY A 168 -15.31 1.05 7.49
N ASP A 169 -15.29 2.31 7.05
CA ASP A 169 -16.23 2.83 6.05
C ASP A 169 -16.14 1.98 4.78
N GLN A 170 -17.30 1.60 4.24
CA GLN A 170 -17.33 0.69 3.11
C GLN A 170 -17.08 1.44 1.81
N PRO A 171 -16.22 0.91 0.91
CA PRO A 171 -16.08 1.47 -0.41
C PRO A 171 -17.42 1.48 -1.13
N ARG A 172 -17.74 2.59 -1.80
CA ARG A 172 -18.97 2.75 -2.59
C ARG A 172 -18.92 1.96 -3.89
N ASP A 173 -17.72 1.80 -4.46
CA ASP A 173 -17.50 1.03 -5.69
C ASP A 173 -16.07 0.47 -5.74
N LEU A 174 -15.74 -0.28 -6.78
CA LEU A 174 -14.36 -0.64 -7.13
C LEU A 174 -13.60 0.60 -7.63
N PHE A 175 -12.30 0.66 -7.37
CA PHE A 175 -11.44 1.79 -7.74
C PHE A 175 -11.96 3.14 -7.20
N GLU A 176 -12.49 3.17 -5.98
CA GLU A 176 -13.02 4.40 -5.40
C GLU A 176 -11.93 5.47 -5.22
N THR A 177 -12.18 6.66 -5.76
CA THR A 177 -11.26 7.80 -5.72
C THR A 177 -11.82 9.03 -4.99
N ALA A 178 -13.07 8.95 -4.51
CA ALA A 178 -13.79 10.13 -4.00
C ALA A 178 -13.24 10.68 -2.68
N ALA A 179 -12.58 9.84 -1.88
CA ALA A 179 -12.14 10.19 -0.53
C ALA A 179 -10.62 10.27 -0.45
N GLY A 180 -10.05 11.46 -0.27
CA GLY A 180 -8.58 11.71 -0.25
C GLY A 180 -7.82 11.15 0.95
N TYR A 181 -8.43 10.22 1.70
CA TYR A 181 -7.79 9.55 2.81
C TYR A 181 -6.73 8.58 2.30
N PRO A 182 -5.56 8.52 2.96
CA PRO A 182 -4.48 7.67 2.50
C PRO A 182 -4.70 6.21 2.85
N THR A 183 -4.22 5.32 2.00
CA THR A 183 -4.14 3.89 2.25
C THR A 183 -2.89 3.29 1.63
N VAL A 184 -2.26 2.36 2.35
CA VAL A 184 -1.22 1.48 1.81
C VAL A 184 -1.77 0.08 1.63
N LEU A 185 -1.59 -0.49 0.43
CA LEU A 185 -1.88 -1.89 0.14
C LEU A 185 -0.56 -2.64 -0.02
N TYR A 186 -0.18 -3.45 0.98
CA TYR A 186 1.10 -4.14 0.99
C TYR A 186 0.98 -5.62 0.60
N PHE A 187 1.68 -5.99 -0.47
CA PHE A 187 1.80 -7.34 -1.02
C PHE A 187 3.22 -7.87 -0.78
N PRO A 188 3.47 -8.65 0.28
CA PRO A 188 4.77 -9.24 0.57
C PRO A 188 5.16 -10.32 -0.46
N SER A 189 6.39 -10.83 -0.36
CA SER A 189 6.93 -11.85 -1.28
C SER A 189 6.22 -13.20 -1.15
N ASN A 190 5.78 -13.57 0.06
CA ASN A 190 5.05 -14.82 0.32
C ASN A 190 3.55 -14.76 -0.04
N ARG A 191 3.13 -13.77 -0.84
CA ARG A 191 1.73 -13.61 -1.26
C ARG A 191 1.23 -14.77 -2.13
N GLY A 192 -0.09 -14.93 -2.19
CA GLY A 192 -0.73 -15.85 -3.12
C GLY A 192 -2.14 -16.23 -2.68
N ILE A 193 -2.75 -17.17 -3.40
CA ILE A 193 -4.09 -17.69 -3.11
C ILE A 193 -3.97 -19.16 -2.70
N ARG A 194 -4.58 -19.51 -1.57
CA ARG A 194 -4.77 -20.89 -1.11
C ARG A 194 -6.25 -21.20 -0.96
N ARG A 195 -6.56 -22.49 -0.92
CA ARG A 195 -7.91 -22.96 -0.65
C ARG A 195 -8.29 -22.60 0.79
N PRO A 196 -9.33 -21.79 1.02
CA PRO A 196 -9.78 -21.52 2.38
C PRO A 196 -10.38 -22.78 3.02
N PRO A 197 -10.41 -22.85 4.37
CA PRO A 197 -11.23 -23.83 5.08
C PRO A 197 -12.68 -23.78 4.60
N ARG A 198 -13.38 -24.91 4.69
CA ARG A 198 -14.82 -24.93 4.37
C ARG A 198 -15.56 -24.04 5.35
N GLU A 199 -16.47 -23.24 4.81
CA GLU A 199 -17.36 -22.36 5.56
C GLU A 199 -18.78 -22.56 5.02
N ASN A 200 -19.78 -22.37 5.87
CA ASN A 200 -21.20 -22.53 5.50
C ASN A 200 -21.98 -21.21 5.60
N ALA A 201 -21.31 -20.11 5.92
CA ALA A 201 -21.93 -18.81 6.13
C ALA A 201 -21.24 -17.71 5.32
N ILE A 202 -22.05 -16.83 4.76
CA ILE A 202 -21.57 -15.56 4.19
C ILE A 202 -21.16 -14.67 5.36
N THR A 203 -19.90 -14.24 5.36
CA THR A 203 -19.35 -13.38 6.41
C THR A 203 -18.65 -12.19 5.78
N ARG A 204 -18.67 -11.04 6.46
CA ARG A 204 -17.94 -9.86 5.99
C ARG A 204 -16.46 -10.23 5.87
N PRO A 205 -15.81 -9.98 4.71
CA PRO A 205 -14.39 -10.27 4.57
C PRO A 205 -13.56 -9.48 5.58
N ALA A 206 -12.55 -10.14 6.15
CA ALA A 206 -11.63 -9.52 7.08
C ALA A 206 -10.86 -8.41 6.35
N GLY A 207 -10.71 -7.25 7.01
CA GLY A 207 -10.05 -6.08 6.43
C GLY A 207 -10.86 -5.36 5.35
N TYR A 208 -12.09 -5.79 5.03
CA TYR A 208 -12.91 -5.08 4.03
C TYR A 208 -13.52 -3.80 4.60
N GLY A 209 -13.14 -2.67 4.02
CA GLY A 209 -13.46 -1.32 4.49
C GLY A 209 -12.23 -0.41 4.38
N TYR A 210 -12.41 0.88 4.62
CA TYR A 210 -11.29 1.81 4.70
C TYR A 210 -10.40 1.47 5.91
N ALA A 211 -9.10 1.42 5.65
CA ALA A 211 -8.05 1.41 6.65
C ALA A 211 -6.81 2.08 6.03
N PRO A 212 -5.96 2.75 6.82
CA PRO A 212 -4.76 3.42 6.30
C PRO A 212 -3.66 2.42 5.89
N ALA A 213 -3.75 1.16 6.32
CA ALA A 213 -2.83 0.11 5.93
C ALA A 213 -3.55 -1.25 5.83
N HIS A 214 -3.31 -1.96 4.73
CA HIS A 214 -3.77 -3.31 4.46
C HIS A 214 -2.57 -4.20 4.13
N LEU A 215 -2.53 -5.40 4.72
CA LEU A 215 -1.55 -6.43 4.41
C LEU A 215 -2.23 -7.58 3.68
N PHE A 216 -1.78 -7.87 2.46
CA PHE A 216 -2.28 -8.96 1.62
C PHE A 216 -1.20 -10.00 1.39
N ASP A 217 -0.95 -10.82 2.42
CA ASP A 217 -0.05 -11.95 2.35
C ASP A 217 -0.69 -13.14 1.58
N THR A 218 -0.97 -14.26 2.26
CA THR A 218 -1.62 -15.41 1.67
C THR A 218 -3.13 -15.31 1.86
N ASP A 219 -3.84 -15.03 0.76
CA ASP A 219 -5.29 -15.17 0.69
C ASP A 219 -5.73 -16.62 0.98
N GLY A 220 -6.76 -16.77 1.81
CA GLY A 220 -7.32 -18.08 2.15
C GLY A 220 -6.67 -18.78 3.34
N ALA A 221 -5.84 -18.10 4.13
CA ALA A 221 -5.44 -18.60 5.46
C ALA A 221 -6.68 -18.83 6.37
N SER A 222 -7.71 -17.99 6.20
CA SER A 222 -9.05 -18.17 6.75
C SER A 222 -10.08 -17.93 5.65
N TRP A 223 -11.35 -18.32 5.87
CA TRP A 223 -12.43 -17.94 4.96
C TRP A 223 -12.58 -16.42 4.87
N ALA A 224 -12.59 -15.73 6.02
CA ALA A 224 -12.75 -14.29 6.09
C ALA A 224 -11.70 -13.51 5.30
N SER A 225 -10.46 -14.00 5.23
CA SER A 225 -9.35 -13.39 4.49
C SER A 225 -9.20 -13.89 3.04
N SER A 226 -10.15 -14.68 2.51
CA SER A 226 -10.06 -15.25 1.17
C SER A 226 -10.71 -14.40 0.07
N LEU A 227 -10.17 -14.48 -1.15
CA LEU A 227 -10.83 -13.90 -2.33
C LEU A 227 -12.17 -14.56 -2.63
N ASP A 228 -12.32 -15.87 -2.39
CA ASP A 228 -13.61 -16.54 -2.54
C ASP A 228 -14.69 -15.82 -1.72
N ASN A 229 -14.41 -15.55 -0.43
CA ASN A 229 -15.33 -14.80 0.42
C ASN A 229 -15.58 -13.38 -0.08
N LEU A 230 -14.56 -12.68 -0.58
CA LEU A 230 -14.75 -11.34 -1.14
C LEU A 230 -15.69 -11.34 -2.35
N PHE A 231 -15.55 -12.32 -3.26
CA PHE A 231 -16.46 -12.48 -4.39
C PHE A 231 -17.87 -12.84 -3.94
N VAL A 232 -18.05 -13.77 -2.98
CA VAL A 232 -19.42 -14.06 -2.49
C VAL A 232 -20.02 -12.90 -1.71
N TRP A 233 -19.20 -12.11 -1.01
CA TRP A 233 -19.64 -10.90 -0.34
C TRP A 233 -20.15 -9.86 -1.34
N PHE A 234 -19.42 -9.60 -2.42
CA PHE A 234 -19.91 -8.72 -3.50
C PHE A 234 -21.17 -9.26 -4.16
N ALA A 235 -21.23 -10.58 -4.40
CA ALA A 235 -22.43 -11.19 -4.95
C ALA A 235 -23.62 -11.11 -3.98
N TRP A 236 -23.37 -11.11 -2.67
CA TRP A 236 -24.41 -10.95 -1.64
C TRP A 236 -24.92 -9.51 -1.52
N LEU A 237 -24.03 -8.51 -1.70
CA LEU A 237 -24.40 -7.09 -1.73
C LEU A 237 -25.31 -6.75 -2.93
N ASP A 238 -25.23 -7.54 -4.01
CA ASP A 238 -26.12 -7.46 -5.18
C ASP A 238 -26.10 -6.08 -5.88
N ASP A 239 -24.95 -5.40 -5.86
CA ASP A 239 -24.73 -4.07 -6.47
C ASP A 239 -23.86 -4.13 -7.75
N GLY A 240 -23.68 -5.34 -8.28
CA GLY A 240 -22.92 -5.63 -9.50
C GLY A 240 -21.40 -5.56 -9.34
N ARG A 241 -20.86 -5.33 -8.13
CA ARG A 241 -19.40 -5.35 -7.92
C ARG A 241 -18.78 -6.71 -8.19
N ASP A 242 -19.51 -7.80 -7.99
CA ASP A 242 -19.02 -9.14 -8.31
C ASP A 242 -18.76 -9.27 -9.81
N GLU A 243 -19.69 -8.81 -10.64
CA GLU A 243 -19.61 -8.87 -12.10
C GLU A 243 -18.48 -8.00 -12.62
N ARG A 244 -18.44 -6.73 -12.20
CA ARG A 244 -17.36 -5.81 -12.57
C ARG A 244 -15.99 -6.35 -12.16
N CYS A 245 -15.86 -6.90 -10.95
CA CYS A 245 -14.60 -7.47 -10.46
C CYS A 245 -14.17 -8.70 -11.28
N ARG A 246 -15.11 -9.59 -11.61
CA ARG A 246 -14.85 -10.74 -12.49
C ARG A 246 -14.41 -10.28 -13.88
N ASP A 247 -15.03 -9.26 -14.44
CA ASP A 247 -14.69 -8.72 -15.77
C ASP A 247 -13.30 -8.08 -15.81
N ILE A 248 -12.92 -7.37 -14.75
CA ILE A 248 -11.56 -6.86 -14.58
C ILE A 248 -10.55 -8.03 -14.61
N VAL A 249 -10.80 -9.12 -13.87
CA VAL A 249 -9.91 -10.29 -13.90
C VAL A 249 -9.89 -10.97 -15.28
N ASN A 250 -11.06 -11.12 -15.90
CA ASN A 250 -11.19 -11.78 -17.21
C ASN A 250 -10.40 -11.04 -18.29
N SER A 251 -10.50 -9.70 -18.31
CA SER A 251 -9.79 -8.84 -19.25
C SER A 251 -8.29 -8.69 -18.90
N LEU A 252 -7.98 -8.41 -17.63
CA LEU A 252 -6.63 -8.08 -17.18
C LEU A 252 -5.77 -9.26 -16.77
N VAL A 253 -6.31 -10.45 -16.52
CA VAL A 253 -5.53 -11.66 -16.21
C VAL A 253 -5.72 -12.80 -17.21
N PHE A 254 -6.94 -13.14 -17.64
CA PHE A 254 -7.12 -14.36 -18.44
C PHE A 254 -7.10 -14.18 -19.98
N ARG A 255 -7.52 -13.01 -20.52
CA ARG A 255 -7.57 -12.73 -21.99
C ARG A 255 -8.18 -13.84 -22.84
N GLY A 256 -9.26 -14.47 -22.36
CA GLY A 256 -10.00 -15.45 -23.14
C GLY A 256 -9.46 -16.88 -23.10
N THR A 257 -8.39 -17.20 -22.36
CA THR A 257 -8.02 -18.61 -22.11
C THR A 257 -8.87 -19.22 -20.99
N LYS A 258 -9.23 -18.39 -20.01
CA LYS A 258 -10.08 -18.70 -18.86
C LYS A 258 -11.04 -17.55 -18.60
N ARG A 259 -12.02 -17.77 -17.74
CA ARG A 259 -12.83 -16.72 -17.12
C ARG A 259 -13.23 -17.07 -15.69
N LEU A 260 -13.43 -16.07 -14.84
CA LEU A 260 -14.23 -16.20 -13.63
C LEU A 260 -15.71 -16.26 -14.02
N GLY A 261 -16.35 -17.38 -13.71
CA GLY A 261 -17.78 -17.59 -13.88
C GLY A 261 -18.60 -16.93 -12.77
N ALA A 262 -19.92 -17.06 -12.83
CA ALA A 262 -20.80 -16.53 -11.79
C ALA A 262 -20.51 -17.18 -10.43
N VAL A 263 -20.60 -16.41 -9.35
CA VAL A 263 -20.34 -16.91 -8.00
C VAL A 263 -21.32 -18.01 -7.64
N ASP A 264 -20.80 -19.17 -7.22
CA ASP A 264 -21.59 -20.25 -6.66
C ASP A 264 -21.97 -19.90 -5.22
N ARG A 265 -23.17 -19.33 -5.05
CA ARG A 265 -23.72 -18.94 -3.75
C ARG A 265 -24.04 -20.14 -2.84
N GLN A 266 -24.15 -21.37 -3.37
CA GLN A 266 -24.44 -22.57 -2.59
C GLN A 266 -23.16 -23.16 -1.98
N ASN A 267 -22.11 -23.25 -2.80
CA ASN A 267 -20.82 -23.83 -2.40
C ASN A 267 -19.78 -22.78 -1.97
N LEU A 268 -20.18 -21.50 -1.98
CA LEU A 268 -19.40 -20.33 -1.56
C LEU A 268 -18.02 -20.26 -2.22
N PHE A 269 -17.99 -20.12 -3.54
CA PHE A 269 -16.74 -19.86 -4.28
C PHE A 269 -17.00 -19.22 -5.64
N VAL A 270 -15.96 -18.65 -6.25
CA VAL A 270 -16.01 -18.22 -7.65
C VAL A 270 -15.33 -19.27 -8.55
N PRO A 271 -16.05 -19.86 -9.53
CA PRO A 271 -15.47 -20.85 -10.43
C PRO A 271 -14.55 -20.18 -11.46
N VAL A 272 -13.47 -20.86 -11.81
CA VAL A 272 -12.64 -20.56 -12.97
C VAL A 272 -12.99 -21.54 -14.07
N GLU A 273 -13.46 -21.03 -15.20
CA GLU A 273 -13.86 -21.81 -16.37
C GLU A 273 -12.79 -21.71 -17.45
N VAL A 274 -12.32 -22.85 -17.94
CA VAL A 274 -11.34 -22.95 -19.03
C VAL A 274 -12.08 -22.95 -20.37
N GLN A 275 -11.76 -21.98 -21.23
CA GLN A 275 -12.52 -21.76 -22.48
C GLN A 275 -12.35 -22.88 -23.50
N GLU A 276 -11.14 -23.45 -23.61
CA GLU A 276 -10.85 -24.50 -24.60
C GLU A 276 -11.51 -25.85 -24.26
N THR A 277 -11.61 -26.21 -22.98
CA THR A 277 -12.05 -27.53 -22.54
C THR A 277 -13.44 -27.52 -21.90
N GLY A 278 -13.95 -26.36 -21.49
CA GLY A 278 -15.14 -26.23 -20.65
C GLY A 278 -14.95 -26.71 -19.21
N ALA A 279 -13.74 -27.10 -18.81
CA ALA A 279 -13.46 -27.55 -17.45
C ALA A 279 -13.60 -26.39 -16.45
N SER A 280 -14.04 -26.69 -15.23
CA SER A 280 -14.17 -25.73 -14.15
C SER A 280 -13.32 -26.14 -12.94
N HIS A 281 -12.66 -25.17 -12.32
CA HIS A 281 -11.81 -25.37 -11.15
C HIS A 281 -11.84 -24.12 -10.24
N ARG A 282 -11.22 -24.19 -9.06
CA ARG A 282 -11.18 -23.06 -8.09
C ARG A 282 -9.99 -22.14 -8.33
N LEU A 283 -9.99 -20.97 -7.67
CA LEU A 283 -8.90 -20.00 -7.72
C LEU A 283 -7.54 -20.56 -7.27
N ASP A 284 -7.51 -21.43 -6.27
CA ASP A 284 -6.27 -22.02 -5.75
C ASP A 284 -5.59 -22.95 -6.77
N GLN A 285 -6.35 -23.46 -7.74
CA GLN A 285 -5.87 -24.36 -8.80
C GLN A 285 -5.33 -23.62 -10.04
N LEU A 286 -5.36 -22.28 -10.04
CA LEU A 286 -4.67 -21.47 -11.04
C LEU A 286 -3.15 -21.67 -10.98
N SER A 287 -2.46 -21.34 -12.08
CA SER A 287 -0.99 -21.29 -12.06
C SER A 287 -0.50 -20.27 -11.04
N SER A 288 0.72 -20.45 -10.52
CA SER A 288 1.30 -19.57 -9.49
C SER A 288 1.28 -18.10 -9.90
N GLY A 289 1.61 -17.80 -11.17
CA GLY A 289 1.58 -16.45 -11.68
C GLY A 289 0.18 -15.87 -11.85
N GLU A 290 -0.81 -16.69 -12.26
CA GLU A 290 -2.20 -16.23 -12.36
C GLU A 290 -2.76 -15.91 -10.99
N ARG A 291 -2.47 -16.74 -9.96
CA ARG A 291 -2.91 -16.48 -8.59
C ARG A 291 -2.43 -15.13 -8.09
N GLN A 292 -1.16 -14.80 -8.32
CA GLN A 292 -0.61 -13.51 -7.91
C GLN A 292 -1.27 -12.34 -8.64
N LEU A 293 -1.47 -12.44 -9.96
CA LEU A 293 -2.12 -11.37 -10.72
C LEU A 293 -3.58 -11.19 -10.32
N VAL A 294 -4.33 -12.27 -10.13
CA VAL A 294 -5.72 -12.23 -9.65
C VAL A 294 -5.77 -11.54 -8.28
N GLN A 295 -4.90 -11.95 -7.35
CA GLN A 295 -4.83 -11.37 -6.02
C GLN A 295 -4.54 -9.86 -6.08
N LEU A 296 -3.48 -9.45 -6.76
CA LEU A 296 -3.10 -8.04 -6.92
C LEU A 296 -4.26 -7.22 -7.51
N VAL A 297 -4.80 -7.68 -8.64
CA VAL A 297 -5.84 -6.95 -9.37
C VAL A 297 -7.10 -6.80 -8.54
N VAL A 298 -7.59 -7.88 -7.93
CA VAL A 298 -8.81 -7.88 -7.13
C VAL A 298 -8.62 -7.04 -5.86
N ARG A 299 -7.51 -7.22 -5.14
CA ARG A 299 -7.26 -6.49 -3.88
C ARG A 299 -7.08 -5.00 -4.11
N ILE A 300 -6.35 -4.59 -5.15
CA ILE A 300 -6.22 -3.17 -5.52
C ILE A 300 -7.59 -2.61 -5.90
N ALA A 301 -8.33 -3.26 -6.81
CA ALA A 301 -9.64 -2.78 -7.24
C ALA A 301 -10.65 -2.62 -6.08
N SER A 302 -10.59 -3.50 -5.07
CA SER A 302 -11.56 -3.54 -3.97
C SER A 302 -11.19 -2.72 -2.73
N HIS A 303 -9.91 -2.35 -2.56
CA HIS A 303 -9.41 -1.65 -1.37
C HIS A 303 -8.73 -0.31 -1.68
N MET A 304 -8.71 0.11 -2.95
CA MET A 304 -8.33 1.46 -3.31
C MET A 304 -9.22 2.49 -2.60
N ALA A 305 -8.56 3.53 -2.08
CA ALA A 305 -9.16 4.78 -1.64
C ALA A 305 -8.60 5.93 -2.51
N GLY A 306 -9.01 7.18 -2.25
CA GLY A 306 -8.56 8.34 -3.03
C GLY A 306 -7.05 8.41 -3.13
N SER A 307 -6.31 8.32 -2.02
CA SER A 307 -4.85 8.31 -2.02
C SER A 307 -4.31 6.91 -1.72
N THR A 308 -4.03 6.11 -2.75
CA THR A 308 -3.59 4.71 -2.59
C THR A 308 -2.12 4.55 -2.95
N ILE A 309 -1.34 3.95 -2.05
CA ILE A 309 0.04 3.51 -2.31
C ILE A 309 0.07 1.98 -2.28
N VAL A 310 0.47 1.38 -3.39
CA VAL A 310 0.59 -0.07 -3.53
C VAL A 310 2.06 -0.46 -3.36
N LEU A 311 2.33 -1.25 -2.32
CA LEU A 311 3.65 -1.78 -2.02
C LEU A 311 3.74 -3.23 -2.52
N ILE A 312 4.67 -3.56 -3.42
CA ILE A 312 4.83 -4.92 -3.94
C ILE A 312 6.27 -5.40 -3.72
N ASP A 313 6.45 -6.37 -2.82
CA ASP A 313 7.75 -7.01 -2.63
C ASP A 313 7.93 -8.17 -3.61
N GLU A 314 9.13 -8.37 -4.12
CA GLU A 314 9.46 -9.34 -5.17
C GLU A 314 8.40 -9.41 -6.29
N THR A 315 8.18 -8.27 -6.95
CA THR A 315 7.11 -8.03 -7.94
C THR A 315 6.97 -9.13 -9.00
N GLU A 316 8.09 -9.75 -9.35
CA GLU A 316 8.20 -10.68 -10.48
C GLU A 316 8.34 -12.14 -10.07
N GLN A 317 8.30 -12.44 -8.78
CA GLN A 317 8.46 -13.79 -8.26
C GLN A 317 7.41 -14.72 -8.87
N HIS A 318 7.85 -15.86 -9.42
CA HIS A 318 6.99 -16.85 -10.11
C HIS A 318 6.23 -16.36 -11.36
N LEU A 319 6.53 -15.17 -11.90
CA LEU A 319 5.95 -14.68 -13.14
C LEU A 319 6.85 -14.97 -14.35
N HIS A 320 6.30 -15.61 -15.38
CA HIS A 320 6.98 -15.75 -16.67
C HIS A 320 7.04 -14.40 -17.40
N VAL A 321 7.99 -14.23 -18.33
CA VAL A 321 8.30 -12.96 -19.01
C VAL A 321 7.06 -12.21 -19.54
N VAL A 322 6.11 -12.92 -20.16
CA VAL A 322 4.87 -12.33 -20.70
C VAL A 322 4.00 -11.74 -19.59
N MET A 323 3.84 -12.45 -18.47
CA MET A 323 3.05 -12.00 -17.32
C MET A 323 3.71 -10.83 -16.59
N ARG A 324 5.06 -10.78 -16.55
CA ARG A 324 5.80 -9.65 -15.98
C ARG A 324 5.56 -8.37 -16.77
N ARG A 325 5.73 -8.43 -18.10
CA ARG A 325 5.44 -7.30 -18.99
C ARG A 325 3.99 -6.83 -18.85
N ARG A 326 3.07 -7.78 -18.67
CA ARG A 326 1.66 -7.51 -18.44
C ARG A 326 1.41 -6.79 -17.11
N LEU A 327 1.99 -7.25 -16.01
CA LEU A 327 1.88 -6.59 -14.71
C LEU A 327 2.40 -5.14 -14.80
N MET A 328 3.56 -4.94 -15.44
CA MET A 328 4.11 -3.60 -15.66
C MET A 328 3.17 -2.71 -16.48
N ALA A 329 2.54 -3.25 -17.53
CA ALA A 329 1.55 -2.50 -18.32
C ALA A 329 0.34 -2.09 -17.47
N ILE A 330 -0.23 -3.02 -16.69
CA ILE A 330 -1.36 -2.75 -15.78
C ILE A 330 -1.00 -1.65 -14.78
N MET A 331 0.16 -1.75 -14.12
CA MET A 331 0.61 -0.75 -13.15
C MET A 331 0.78 0.63 -13.79
N LYS A 332 1.38 0.70 -14.98
CA LYS A 332 1.53 1.97 -15.73
C LYS A 332 0.18 2.55 -16.14
N ASP A 333 -0.72 1.74 -16.66
CA ASP A 333 -2.03 2.20 -17.10
C ASP A 333 -2.86 2.70 -15.92
N TRP A 334 -2.81 2.01 -14.77
CA TRP A 334 -3.48 2.44 -13.56
C TRP A 334 -2.85 3.69 -12.95
N ALA A 335 -1.51 3.78 -12.88
CA ALA A 335 -0.82 4.99 -12.40
C ALA A 335 -1.13 6.24 -13.25
N LYS A 336 -1.42 6.06 -14.56
CA LYS A 336 -1.90 7.14 -15.44
C LYS A 336 -3.37 7.47 -15.23
N SER A 337 -4.20 6.44 -15.06
CA SER A 337 -5.67 6.58 -14.98
C SER A 337 -6.12 7.12 -13.62
N TYR A 338 -5.35 6.86 -12.57
CA TYR A 338 -5.66 7.24 -11.19
C TYR A 338 -4.53 8.13 -10.64
N PRO A 339 -4.68 9.48 -10.67
CA PRO A 339 -3.59 10.41 -10.32
C PRO A 339 -3.02 10.28 -8.90
N GLN A 340 -3.82 9.76 -7.98
CA GLN A 340 -3.47 9.56 -6.57
C GLN A 340 -3.11 8.09 -6.25
N LEU A 341 -2.94 7.24 -7.27
CA LEU A 341 -2.41 5.88 -7.13
C LEU A 341 -0.91 5.88 -7.40
N ALA A 342 -0.13 5.37 -6.46
CA ALA A 342 1.30 5.19 -6.59
C ALA A 342 1.68 3.72 -6.37
N PHE A 343 2.72 3.26 -7.06
CA PHE A 343 3.32 1.94 -6.82
C PHE A 343 4.76 2.08 -6.35
N LEU A 344 5.08 1.44 -5.22
CA LEU A 344 6.45 1.21 -4.74
C LEU A 344 6.71 -0.28 -4.77
N PHE A 345 7.74 -0.72 -5.48
CA PHE A 345 7.91 -2.14 -5.69
C PHE A 345 9.36 -2.55 -5.88
N THR A 346 9.66 -3.81 -5.59
CA THR A 346 11.03 -4.32 -5.58
C THR A 346 11.23 -5.28 -6.75
N SER A 347 12.41 -5.22 -7.37
CA SER A 347 12.82 -6.18 -8.40
C SER A 347 14.32 -6.48 -8.34
N HIS A 348 14.66 -7.69 -8.76
CA HIS A 348 16.02 -8.17 -8.98
C HIS A 348 16.36 -8.30 -10.47
N GLN A 349 15.42 -8.01 -11.36
CA GLN A 349 15.56 -8.26 -12.80
C GLN A 349 16.02 -6.98 -13.53
N PRO A 350 17.12 -7.03 -14.30
CA PRO A 350 17.57 -5.88 -15.09
C PRO A 350 16.55 -5.39 -16.13
N ASP A 351 15.72 -6.29 -16.65
CA ASP A 351 14.69 -5.94 -17.65
C ASP A 351 13.65 -4.97 -17.08
N THR A 352 13.30 -5.10 -15.80
CA THR A 352 12.34 -4.22 -15.11
C THR A 352 12.86 -2.81 -15.01
N PHE A 353 14.15 -2.65 -14.75
CA PHE A 353 14.80 -1.35 -14.77
C PHE A 353 14.67 -0.68 -16.15
N ARG A 354 14.91 -1.42 -17.24
CA ARG A 354 14.78 -0.86 -18.59
C ARG A 354 13.35 -0.42 -18.92
N LEU A 355 12.35 -1.13 -18.41
CA LEU A 355 10.95 -0.77 -18.59
C LEU A 355 10.55 0.48 -17.82
N LEU A 356 11.25 0.79 -16.73
CA LEU A 356 10.90 1.87 -15.79
C LEU A 356 11.96 2.95 -15.68
N ALA A 357 12.95 2.94 -16.59
CA ALA A 357 14.05 3.90 -16.60
C ALA A 357 13.50 5.32 -16.44
N PRO A 358 13.91 6.06 -15.37
CA PRO A 358 13.44 7.42 -15.13
C PRO A 358 13.68 8.34 -16.32
N SER A 359 14.81 8.15 -17.01
CA SER A 359 15.20 8.90 -18.22
C SER A 359 14.25 8.75 -19.41
N ARG A 360 13.37 7.74 -19.42
CA ARG A 360 12.37 7.57 -20.48
C ARG A 360 11.10 8.31 -20.08
N ALA A 361 10.87 9.51 -20.58
CA ALA A 361 9.61 10.22 -20.35
C ALA A 361 8.41 9.41 -20.88
N GLU A 362 7.37 9.27 -20.05
CA GLU A 362 6.09 8.65 -20.42
C GLU A 362 4.97 9.55 -19.87
N PRO A 363 4.10 10.12 -20.72
CA PRO A 363 3.05 11.02 -20.26
C PRO A 363 2.18 10.39 -19.17
N GLY A 364 1.94 11.15 -18.10
CA GLY A 364 1.17 10.71 -16.92
C GLY A 364 1.94 9.86 -15.91
N LEU A 365 3.22 9.54 -16.15
CA LEU A 365 4.06 8.81 -15.21
C LEU A 365 5.17 9.70 -14.65
N ARG A 366 5.30 9.73 -13.33
CA ARG A 366 6.43 10.28 -12.58
C ARG A 366 7.19 9.11 -11.96
N LYS A 367 8.35 8.83 -12.54
CA LYS A 367 9.11 7.61 -12.27
C LYS A 367 10.40 7.92 -11.52
N SER A 368 10.69 7.13 -10.51
CA SER A 368 11.98 7.16 -9.83
C SER A 368 12.43 5.75 -9.49
N ALA A 369 13.72 5.60 -9.21
CA ALA A 369 14.30 4.31 -8.86
C ALA A 369 15.45 4.50 -7.86
N SER A 370 15.63 3.50 -6.99
CA SER A 370 16.71 3.51 -6.01
C SER A 370 17.41 2.16 -5.94
N LEU A 371 18.74 2.21 -5.84
CA LEU A 371 19.57 1.04 -5.58
C LEU A 371 19.83 0.94 -4.07
N VAL A 372 19.15 -0.02 -3.44
CA VAL A 372 19.28 -0.33 -2.01
C VAL A 372 20.51 -1.21 -1.80
N LYS A 373 21.46 -0.71 -1.02
CA LYS A 373 22.67 -1.43 -0.59
C LYS A 373 22.63 -1.66 0.92
N PRO A 374 22.99 -2.86 1.41
CA PRO A 374 23.06 -3.09 2.85
C PRO A 374 24.16 -2.22 3.47
N ARG A 375 23.93 -1.79 4.71
CA ARG A 375 24.93 -1.12 5.53
C ARG A 375 25.10 -1.95 6.79
N TYR A 376 26.11 -2.82 6.80
CA TYR A 376 26.46 -3.58 8.00
C TYR A 376 27.29 -2.71 8.94
N ARG A 377 27.10 -2.84 10.26
CA ARG A 377 28.09 -2.31 11.21
C ARG A 377 29.39 -3.11 10.99
N PRO A 378 30.57 -2.48 10.82
CA PRO A 378 31.83 -3.20 10.93
C PRO A 378 31.85 -3.88 12.31
N GLY A 379 32.26 -5.16 12.32
CA GLY A 379 31.96 -6.12 13.39
C GLY A 379 32.13 -5.61 14.82
N GLN A 380 31.15 -5.95 15.66
CA GLN A 380 31.38 -6.17 17.09
C GLN A 380 31.94 -7.56 17.30
#